data_AF-A0A9D1ZR18-F1
#
_entry.id   AF-A0A9D1ZR18-F1
#
_cell.length_a   1.000
_cell.length_b   1.000
_cell.length_c   1.000
_cell.angle_alpha   90.00
_cell.angle_beta   90.00
_cell.angle_gamma   90.00
#
_symmetry.space_group_name_H-M   'P 1'
#
loop_
_entity.id
_entity.type
_entity.pdbx_description
1 polymer ?
#
loop_
_entity_poly.entity_id
_entity_poly.type
_entity_poly.pdbx_seq_one_letter_code
_entity_poly.pdbx_strand_id
1 'polypeptide(L)'
;HARMNELFEEWKKTQKEHHLAKSIEDELWKRFRAARTSFDRRRRAHFSQLDEANAKAKRVKEALIAEAEALQNSTDWAATAAKYRDLMDQWKAAPRGTRKEDDALWARFRAAQDVFFDARTAVNAELDKEFEANLKAKEALLEEARGILPVTDIAAAKKTLEGILDRWEAIGRVPRNSVRRVEQELRKVQDEIHRAENAKWQKTDPAKQARANSMLTQLEDAIAGLEADLAKAEASGNAQKIKKAQEALDARKQWLETLKASSAEFGA
;
A
#
# COMPACT_ATOMS: atom_id res chain seq x y z
N HIS A 1 -8.80 36.78 50.91
CA HIS A 1 -9.37 38.14 51.04
C HIS A 1 -10.41 38.17 52.15
N ALA A 2 -11.42 37.28 52.14
CA ALA A 2 -12.41 37.13 53.21
C ALA A 2 -11.79 37.00 54.61
N ARG A 3 -10.87 36.04 54.81
CA ARG A 3 -10.21 35.82 56.11
C ARG A 3 -9.43 37.02 56.66
N MET A 4 -8.77 37.82 55.82
CA MET A 4 -8.04 39.02 56.27
C MET A 4 -8.99 40.14 56.69
N ASN A 5 -10.15 40.25 56.04
CA ASN A 5 -11.19 41.18 56.45
C ASN A 5 -11.88 40.71 57.74
N GLU A 6 -12.18 39.42 57.87
CA GLU A 6 -12.68 38.82 59.11
C GLU A 6 -11.73 39.08 60.29
N LEU A 7 -10.43 38.80 60.12
CA LEU A 7 -9.41 39.07 61.16
C LEU A 7 -9.33 40.57 61.53
N PHE A 8 -9.61 41.46 60.59
CA PHE A 8 -9.65 42.90 60.86
C PHE A 8 -10.90 43.31 61.64
N GLU A 9 -12.07 42.75 61.31
CA GLU A 9 -13.30 42.98 62.08
C GLU A 9 -13.23 42.34 63.47
N GLU A 10 -12.64 41.15 63.60
CA GLU A 10 -12.31 40.53 64.89
C GLU A 10 -11.37 41.43 65.71
N TRP A 11 -10.30 41.94 65.12
CA TRP A 11 -9.37 42.87 65.79
C TRP A 11 -10.07 44.14 66.28
N LYS A 12 -10.93 44.76 65.45
CA LYS A 12 -11.73 45.93 65.85
C LYS A 12 -12.67 45.63 67.01
N LYS A 13 -13.27 44.45 67.02
CA LYS A 13 -14.18 44.00 68.09
C LYS A 13 -13.41 43.84 69.40
N THR A 14 -12.28 43.13 69.38
CA THR A 14 -11.44 42.92 70.58
C THR A 14 -10.93 44.24 71.17
N GLN A 15 -10.56 45.23 70.34
CA GLN A 15 -10.16 46.57 70.79
C GLN A 15 -11.30 47.37 71.45
N LYS A 16 -12.56 47.11 71.06
CA LYS A 16 -13.73 47.74 71.70
C LYS A 16 -14.09 47.07 73.03
N GLU A 17 -13.83 45.78 73.17
CA GLU A 17 -14.19 44.98 74.34
C GLU A 17 -13.11 45.01 75.44
N HIS A 18 -11.84 45.24 75.09
CA HIS A 18 -10.71 45.28 76.02
C HIS A 18 -9.86 46.53 75.82
N HIS A 19 -9.63 47.29 76.89
CA HIS A 19 -8.81 48.50 76.87
C HIS A 19 -7.42 48.24 77.45
N LEU A 20 -6.39 48.50 76.65
CA LEU A 20 -4.99 48.40 77.07
C LEU A 20 -4.39 49.81 77.20
N ALA A 21 -3.17 49.90 77.72
CA ALA A 21 -2.44 51.17 77.68
C ALA A 21 -2.26 51.60 76.21
N LYS A 22 -2.54 52.87 75.90
CA LYS A 22 -2.50 53.43 74.54
C LYS A 22 -1.21 53.10 73.77
N SER A 23 -0.07 53.10 74.46
CA SER A 23 1.22 52.74 73.86
C SER A 23 1.25 51.30 73.31
N ILE A 24 0.63 50.36 74.01
CA ILE A 24 0.53 48.95 73.60
C ILE A 24 -0.45 48.80 72.43
N GLU A 25 -1.58 49.51 72.46
CA GLU A 25 -2.57 49.52 71.38
C GLU A 25 -1.96 50.05 70.06
N ASP A 26 -1.22 51.15 70.14
CA ASP A 26 -0.53 51.76 69.01
C ASP A 26 0.53 50.80 68.41
N GLU A 27 1.30 50.10 69.24
CA GLU A 27 2.27 49.10 68.79
C GLU A 27 1.62 47.88 68.12
N LEU A 28 0.55 47.33 68.72
CA LEU A 28 -0.21 46.22 68.16
C LEU A 28 -0.86 46.61 66.83
N TRP A 29 -1.43 47.82 66.74
CA TRP A 29 -1.99 48.35 65.51
C TRP A 29 -0.94 48.50 64.42
N LYS A 30 0.24 49.04 64.76
CA LYS A 30 1.37 49.16 63.83
C LYS A 30 1.77 47.80 63.26
N ARG A 31 1.87 46.77 64.11
CA ARG A 31 2.19 45.39 63.68
C ARG A 31 1.11 44.81 62.77
N PHE A 32 -0.16 44.95 63.14
CA PHE A 32 -1.28 44.45 62.35
C PHE A 32 -1.36 45.14 60.98
N ARG A 33 -1.25 46.47 60.95
CA ARG A 33 -1.24 47.27 59.70
C ARG A 33 -0.08 46.89 58.80
N ALA A 34 1.12 46.69 59.35
CA ALA A 34 2.28 46.25 58.59
C ALA A 34 2.07 44.86 57.98
N ALA A 35 1.52 43.91 58.75
CA ALA A 35 1.18 42.57 58.26
C ALA A 35 0.14 42.60 57.14
N ARG A 36 -0.95 43.38 57.31
CA ARG A 36 -1.99 43.57 56.29
C ARG A 36 -1.43 44.19 55.01
N THR A 37 -0.62 45.24 55.13
CA THR A 37 0.00 45.91 53.97
C THR A 37 0.92 44.96 53.20
N SER A 38 1.72 44.17 53.91
CA SER A 38 2.59 43.15 53.30
C SER A 38 1.78 42.07 52.58
N PHE A 39 0.69 41.58 53.19
CA PHE A 39 -0.22 40.62 52.58
C PHE A 39 -0.87 41.18 51.31
N ASP A 40 -1.45 42.37 51.36
CA ASP A 40 -2.10 42.99 50.20
C ASP A 40 -1.10 43.24 49.06
N ARG A 41 0.14 43.64 49.38
CA ARG A 41 1.21 43.79 48.39
C ARG A 41 1.54 42.45 47.72
N ARG A 42 1.76 41.39 48.50
CA ARG A 42 2.05 40.04 47.96
C ARG A 42 0.88 39.49 47.15
N ARG A 43 -0.35 39.71 47.59
CA ARG A 43 -1.56 39.31 46.88
C ARG A 43 -1.67 39.99 45.52
N ARG A 44 -1.53 41.33 45.47
CA ARG A 44 -1.56 42.07 44.20
C ARG A 44 -0.46 41.59 43.25
N ALA A 45 0.76 41.40 43.76
CA ALA A 45 1.86 40.86 42.96
C ALA A 45 1.56 39.46 42.42
N HIS A 46 0.99 38.57 43.23
CA HIS A 46 0.64 37.21 42.80
C HIS A 46 -0.42 37.22 41.68
N PHE A 47 -1.50 38.00 41.83
CA PHE A 47 -2.53 38.07 40.79
C PHE A 47 -2.02 38.77 39.52
N SER A 48 -1.20 39.81 39.64
CA SER A 48 -0.53 40.43 38.48
C SER A 48 0.32 39.41 37.71
N GLN A 49 1.11 38.60 38.42
CA GLN A 49 1.93 37.54 37.80
C GLN A 49 1.07 36.45 37.15
N LEU A 50 -0.07 36.09 37.77
CA LEU A 50 -0.99 35.11 37.20
C LEU A 50 -1.66 35.64 35.93
N ASP A 51 -2.08 36.91 35.94
CA ASP A 51 -2.69 37.58 34.79
C ASP A 51 -1.68 37.70 33.64
N GLU A 52 -0.43 38.06 33.93
CA GLU A 52 0.65 38.08 32.94
C GLU A 52 0.94 36.70 32.35
N ALA A 53 0.96 35.65 33.18
CA ALA A 53 1.17 34.28 32.74
C ALA A 53 0.02 33.80 31.83
N ASN A 54 -1.24 34.08 32.22
CA ASN A 54 -2.42 33.75 31.43
C ASN A 54 -2.43 34.51 30.09
N ALA A 55 -2.11 35.81 30.11
CA ALA A 55 -2.01 36.62 28.90
C ALA A 55 -0.92 36.11 27.95
N LYS A 56 0.23 35.67 28.49
CA LYS A 56 1.30 35.05 27.69
C LYS A 56 0.85 33.71 27.09
N ALA A 57 0.22 32.84 27.88
CA ALA A 57 -0.33 31.57 27.41
C ALA A 57 -1.32 31.78 26.25
N LYS A 58 -2.24 32.72 26.43
CA LYS A 58 -3.24 33.10 25.43
C LYS A 58 -2.59 33.57 24.13
N ARG A 59 -1.65 34.53 24.20
CA ARG A 59 -0.96 35.06 23.00
C ARG A 59 -0.23 33.97 22.21
N VAL A 60 0.47 33.07 22.90
CA VAL A 60 1.17 31.94 22.24
C VAL A 60 0.17 31.05 21.50
N LYS A 61 -0.93 30.67 22.17
CA LYS A 61 -1.96 29.82 21.58
C LYS A 61 -2.73 30.49 20.44
N GLU A 62 -2.99 31.80 20.54
CA GLU A 62 -3.62 32.58 19.47
C GLU A 62 -2.72 32.63 18.22
N ALA A 63 -1.40 32.75 18.38
CA ALA A 63 -0.47 32.69 17.25
C ALA A 63 -0.50 31.30 16.56
N LEU A 64 -0.47 30.22 17.36
CA LEU A 64 -0.58 28.85 16.82
C LEU A 64 -1.91 28.63 16.09
N ILE A 65 -3.01 29.19 16.60
CA ILE A 65 -4.32 29.14 15.94
C ILE A 65 -4.30 29.92 14.63
N ALA A 66 -3.70 31.11 14.59
CA ALA A 66 -3.62 31.89 13.36
C ALA A 66 -2.83 31.15 12.27
N GLU A 67 -1.73 30.48 12.64
CA GLU A 67 -0.98 29.62 11.73
C GLU A 67 -1.82 28.42 11.25
N ALA A 68 -2.55 27.77 12.16
CA ALA A 68 -3.47 26.68 11.81
C ALA A 68 -4.61 27.14 10.88
N GLU A 69 -5.21 28.30 11.14
CA GLU A 69 -6.28 28.90 10.32
C GLU A 69 -5.76 29.29 8.93
N ALA A 70 -4.51 29.73 8.80
CA ALA A 70 -3.89 30.03 7.51
C ALA A 70 -3.65 28.77 6.65
N LEU A 71 -3.46 27.61 7.30
CA LEU A 71 -3.19 26.33 6.64
C LEU A 71 -4.45 25.51 6.32
N GLN A 72 -5.61 25.87 6.88
CA GLN A 72 -6.81 25.01 6.86
C GLN A 72 -7.33 24.67 5.46
N ASN A 73 -7.11 25.54 4.48
CA ASN A 73 -7.54 25.36 3.08
C ASN A 73 -6.39 24.96 2.15
N SER A 74 -5.22 24.61 2.69
CA SER A 74 -4.07 24.20 1.89
C SER A 74 -4.32 22.85 1.22
N THR A 75 -3.93 22.73 -0.05
CA THR A 75 -3.98 21.48 -0.82
C THR A 75 -2.63 20.77 -0.88
N ASP A 76 -1.58 21.34 -0.27
CA ASP A 76 -0.31 20.64 -0.06
C ASP A 76 -0.46 19.69 1.15
N TRP A 77 -1.06 18.52 0.89
CA TRP A 77 -1.49 17.60 1.93
C TRP A 77 -0.35 17.09 2.81
N ALA A 78 0.82 16.79 2.22
CA ALA A 78 1.92 16.18 2.95
C ALA A 78 2.65 17.20 3.82
N ALA A 79 3.04 18.35 3.25
CA ALA A 79 3.76 19.37 4.01
C ALA A 79 2.85 20.00 5.07
N THR A 80 1.59 20.25 4.74
CA THR A 80 0.64 20.86 5.69
C THR A 80 0.30 19.91 6.84
N ALA A 81 0.16 18.60 6.59
CA ALA A 81 -0.01 17.63 7.67
C ALA A 81 1.21 17.55 8.60
N ALA A 82 2.43 17.72 8.06
CA ALA A 82 3.63 17.83 8.88
C ALA A 82 3.60 19.09 9.75
N LYS A 83 3.26 20.24 9.18
CA LYS A 83 3.10 21.50 9.93
C LYS A 83 2.05 21.40 11.04
N TYR A 84 0.90 20.77 10.79
CA TYR A 84 -0.10 20.56 11.84
C TYR A 84 0.41 19.68 12.99
N ARG A 85 1.31 18.72 12.72
CA ARG A 85 1.97 17.93 13.77
C ARG A 85 2.88 18.83 14.62
N ASP A 86 3.68 19.67 13.98
CA ASP A 86 4.57 20.60 14.67
C ASP A 86 3.78 21.62 15.52
N LEU A 87 2.69 22.17 14.96
CA LEU A 87 1.77 23.06 15.68
C LEU A 87 1.13 22.38 16.89
N MET A 88 0.77 21.10 16.77
CA MET A 88 0.24 20.31 17.89
C MET A 88 1.27 20.12 19.00
N ASP A 89 2.52 19.90 18.65
CA ASP A 89 3.59 19.72 19.64
C ASP A 89 3.95 21.06 20.32
N GLN A 90 3.96 22.16 19.56
CA GLN A 90 4.05 23.52 20.11
C GLN A 90 2.87 23.85 21.04
N TRP A 91 1.65 23.43 20.67
CA TRP A 91 0.46 23.59 21.49
C TRP A 91 0.59 22.88 22.85
N LYS A 92 1.07 21.63 22.85
CA LYS A 92 1.31 20.85 24.08
C LYS A 92 2.40 21.47 24.96
N ALA A 93 3.41 22.10 24.34
CA ALA A 93 4.49 22.78 25.03
C ALA A 93 4.10 24.20 25.53
N ALA A 94 3.02 24.77 25.00
CA ALA A 94 2.58 26.10 25.36
C ALA A 94 2.17 26.19 26.85
N PRO A 95 2.46 27.33 27.52
CA PRO A 95 1.99 27.56 28.88
C PRO A 95 0.47 27.40 28.99
N ARG A 96 0.00 26.90 30.14
CA ARG A 96 -1.44 26.77 30.43
C ARG A 96 -1.99 28.07 30.97
N GLY A 97 -3.15 28.47 30.46
CA GLY A 97 -3.91 29.60 30.97
C GLY A 97 -4.98 29.14 31.95
N THR A 98 -6.08 29.89 32.01
CA THR A 98 -7.28 29.41 32.71
C THR A 98 -7.92 28.28 31.90
N ARG A 99 -8.49 27.28 32.59
CA ARG A 99 -9.12 26.13 31.93
C ARG A 99 -10.16 26.54 30.88
N LYS A 100 -11.01 27.51 31.22
CA LYS A 100 -12.08 27.99 30.32
C LYS A 100 -11.53 28.60 29.02
N GLU A 101 -10.47 29.41 29.12
CA GLU A 101 -9.84 30.02 27.95
C GLU A 101 -9.08 28.98 27.13
N ASP A 102 -8.35 28.09 27.79
CA ASP A 102 -7.63 27.00 27.13
C ASP A 102 -8.56 26.08 26.34
N ASP A 103 -9.72 25.71 26.91
CA ASP A 103 -10.73 24.89 26.24
C ASP A 103 -11.31 25.61 24.99
N ALA A 104 -11.57 26.92 25.10
CA ALA A 104 -12.08 27.70 23.97
C ALA A 104 -11.04 27.87 22.85
N LEU A 105 -9.78 28.14 23.21
CA LEU A 105 -8.69 28.23 22.24
C LEU A 105 -8.44 26.86 21.59
N TRP A 106 -8.50 25.77 22.37
CA TRP A 106 -8.35 24.42 21.84
C TRP A 106 -9.43 24.07 20.83
N ALA A 107 -10.69 24.38 21.12
CA ALA A 107 -11.79 24.17 20.20
C ALA A 107 -11.57 24.88 18.85
N ARG A 108 -11.05 26.12 18.88
CA ARG A 108 -10.70 26.87 17.65
C ARG A 108 -9.55 26.23 16.88
N PHE A 109 -8.48 25.84 17.56
CA PHE A 109 -7.35 25.14 16.94
C PHE A 109 -7.80 23.84 16.27
N ARG A 110 -8.64 23.06 16.95
CA ARG A 110 -9.22 21.82 16.43
C ARG A 110 -10.13 22.05 15.24
N ALA A 111 -10.99 23.06 15.27
CA ALA A 111 -11.84 23.39 14.14
C ALA A 111 -11.03 23.67 12.86
N ALA A 112 -9.94 24.44 12.96
CA ALA A 112 -9.06 24.69 11.82
C ALA A 112 -8.36 23.40 11.32
N GLN A 113 -7.95 22.53 12.24
CA GLN A 113 -7.38 21.23 11.90
C GLN A 113 -8.39 20.32 11.19
N ASP A 114 -9.62 20.26 11.70
CA ASP A 114 -10.69 19.40 11.16
C ASP A 114 -11.02 19.81 9.72
N VAL A 115 -11.13 21.11 9.41
CA VAL A 115 -11.34 21.60 8.03
C VAL A 115 -10.32 21.01 7.04
N PHE A 116 -9.02 21.05 7.38
CA PHE A 116 -7.97 20.52 6.52
C PHE A 116 -8.04 18.99 6.35
N PHE A 117 -8.19 18.25 7.45
CA PHE A 117 -8.19 16.78 7.40
C PHE A 117 -9.48 16.23 6.80
N ASP A 118 -10.62 16.90 6.96
CA ASP A 118 -11.88 16.55 6.31
C ASP A 118 -11.79 16.78 4.80
N ALA A 119 -11.24 17.91 4.36
CA ALA A 119 -11.01 18.18 2.94
C ALA A 119 -10.10 17.13 2.30
N ARG A 120 -8.98 16.79 2.97
CA ARG A 120 -8.08 15.72 2.52
C ARG A 120 -8.78 14.36 2.44
N THR A 121 -9.59 14.04 3.44
CA THR A 121 -10.33 12.77 3.50
C THR A 121 -11.36 12.69 2.38
N ALA A 122 -12.09 13.78 2.12
CA ALA A 122 -13.06 13.86 1.04
C ALA A 122 -12.41 13.63 -0.34
N VAL A 123 -11.26 14.27 -0.62
CA VAL A 123 -10.53 14.06 -1.88
C VAL A 123 -10.08 12.60 -2.05
N ASN A 124 -9.56 11.98 -0.99
CA ASN A 124 -9.17 10.57 -1.04
C ASN A 124 -10.38 9.64 -1.21
N ALA A 125 -11.52 9.97 -0.59
CA ALA A 125 -12.75 9.17 -0.71
C ALA A 125 -13.31 9.15 -2.13
N GLU A 126 -13.22 10.25 -2.87
CA GLU A 126 -13.63 10.26 -4.29
C GLU A 126 -12.70 9.41 -5.16
N LEU A 127 -11.38 9.47 -4.92
CA LEU A 127 -10.42 8.57 -5.59
C LEU A 127 -10.67 7.10 -5.25
N ASP A 128 -10.98 6.79 -4.00
CA ASP A 128 -11.27 5.43 -3.57
C ASP A 128 -12.55 4.91 -4.25
N LYS A 129 -13.59 5.73 -4.40
CA LYS A 129 -14.80 5.37 -5.16
C LYS A 129 -14.50 5.08 -6.63
N GLU A 130 -13.67 5.91 -7.27
CA GLU A 130 -13.22 5.68 -8.64
C GLU A 130 -12.46 4.34 -8.74
N PHE A 131 -11.55 4.07 -7.81
CA PHE A 131 -10.79 2.82 -7.79
C PHE A 131 -11.69 1.61 -7.55
N GLU A 132 -12.70 1.69 -6.68
CA GLU A 132 -13.69 0.62 -6.49
C GLU A 132 -14.51 0.35 -7.76
N ALA A 133 -14.88 1.39 -8.51
CA ALA A 133 -15.53 1.22 -9.82
C ALA A 133 -14.59 0.54 -10.83
N ASN A 134 -13.33 0.97 -10.88
CA ASN A 134 -12.30 0.37 -11.71
C ASN A 134 -12.05 -1.09 -11.34
N LEU A 135 -12.07 -1.43 -10.04
CA LEU A 135 -11.91 -2.80 -9.56
C LEU A 135 -12.99 -3.71 -10.14
N LYS A 136 -14.27 -3.30 -10.06
CA LYS A 136 -15.38 -4.07 -10.63
C LYS A 136 -15.24 -4.27 -12.13
N ALA A 137 -14.81 -3.23 -12.86
CA ALA A 137 -14.57 -3.32 -14.30
C ALA A 137 -13.43 -4.30 -14.63
N LYS A 138 -12.34 -4.26 -13.86
CA LYS A 138 -11.23 -5.22 -14.02
C LYS A 138 -11.62 -6.64 -13.65
N GLU A 139 -12.44 -6.85 -12.63
CA GLU A 139 -12.97 -8.17 -12.28
C GLU A 139 -13.83 -8.75 -13.40
N ALA A 140 -14.64 -7.93 -14.07
CA ALA A 140 -15.39 -8.38 -15.26
C ALA A 140 -14.46 -8.81 -16.41
N LEU A 141 -13.37 -8.07 -16.65
CA LEU A 141 -12.35 -8.48 -17.62
C LEU A 141 -11.62 -9.76 -17.21
N LEU A 142 -11.43 -10.02 -15.91
CA LEU A 142 -10.85 -11.28 -15.44
C LEU A 142 -11.77 -12.47 -15.70
N GLU A 143 -13.10 -12.29 -15.59
CA GLU A 143 -14.05 -13.34 -15.98
C GLU A 143 -13.98 -13.62 -17.49
N GLU A 144 -13.90 -12.56 -18.30
CA GLU A 144 -13.73 -12.70 -19.75
C GLU A 144 -12.41 -13.42 -20.09
N ALA A 145 -11.31 -13.06 -19.40
CA ALA A 145 -10.02 -13.70 -19.55
C ALA A 145 -10.05 -15.17 -19.12
N ARG A 146 -10.76 -15.51 -18.04
CA ARG A 146 -10.98 -16.91 -17.62
C ARG A 146 -11.72 -17.71 -18.69
N GLY A 147 -12.65 -17.09 -19.41
CA GLY A 147 -13.38 -17.71 -20.51
C GLY A 147 -12.51 -18.12 -21.70
N ILE A 148 -11.26 -17.63 -21.80
CA ILE A 148 -10.28 -18.09 -22.81
C ILE A 148 -9.79 -19.51 -22.50
N LEU A 149 -9.90 -19.95 -21.24
CA LEU A 149 -9.44 -21.26 -20.79
C LEU A 149 -10.56 -22.31 -20.85
N PRO A 150 -10.27 -23.55 -21.30
CA PRO A 150 -8.98 -24.03 -21.82
C PRO A 150 -8.65 -23.50 -23.22
N VAL A 151 -7.36 -23.29 -23.51
CA VAL A 151 -6.90 -22.74 -24.80
C VAL A 151 -7.03 -23.77 -25.92
N THR A 152 -8.02 -23.58 -26.80
CA THR A 152 -8.26 -24.44 -27.97
C THR A 152 -7.69 -23.85 -29.26
N ASP A 153 -7.85 -22.55 -29.46
CA ASP A 153 -7.26 -21.78 -30.55
C ASP A 153 -6.36 -20.68 -29.99
N ILE A 154 -5.06 -20.84 -30.20
CA ILE A 154 -4.01 -19.94 -29.69
C ILE A 154 -4.09 -18.56 -30.38
N ALA A 155 -4.40 -18.51 -31.67
CA ALA A 155 -4.47 -17.24 -32.39
C ALA A 155 -5.68 -16.42 -31.94
N ALA A 156 -6.84 -17.07 -31.81
CA ALA A 156 -8.05 -16.43 -31.28
C ALA A 156 -7.86 -16.02 -29.81
N ALA A 157 -7.27 -16.88 -28.97
CA ALA A 157 -6.98 -16.59 -27.56
C ALA A 157 -6.09 -15.34 -27.38
N LYS A 158 -5.02 -15.22 -28.18
CA LYS A 158 -4.12 -14.05 -28.15
C LYS A 158 -4.85 -12.77 -28.56
N LYS A 159 -5.65 -12.82 -29.62
CA LYS A 159 -6.46 -11.68 -30.08
C LYS A 159 -7.46 -11.21 -29.02
N THR A 160 -8.15 -12.13 -28.36
CA THR A 160 -9.08 -11.80 -27.27
C THR A 160 -8.32 -11.21 -26.08
N LEU A 161 -7.18 -11.79 -25.71
CA LEU A 161 -6.33 -11.29 -24.64
C LEU A 161 -5.82 -9.87 -24.92
N GLU A 162 -5.36 -9.56 -26.13
CA GLU A 162 -4.94 -8.22 -26.54
C GLU A 162 -6.04 -7.18 -26.28
N GLY A 163 -7.27 -7.44 -26.74
CA GLY A 163 -8.40 -6.55 -26.49
C GLY A 163 -8.82 -6.44 -25.01
N ILE A 164 -8.53 -7.46 -24.19
CA ILE A 164 -8.69 -7.39 -22.73
C ILE A 164 -7.60 -6.50 -22.12
N LEU A 165 -6.35 -6.62 -22.57
CA LEU A 165 -5.23 -5.82 -22.07
C LEU A 165 -5.42 -4.33 -22.38
N ASP A 166 -5.89 -3.99 -23.58
CA ASP A 166 -6.20 -2.61 -23.95
C ASP A 166 -7.26 -2.00 -23.02
N ARG A 167 -8.34 -2.73 -22.76
CA ARG A 167 -9.40 -2.30 -21.81
C ARG A 167 -8.89 -2.26 -20.37
N TRP A 168 -8.02 -3.20 -20.00
CA TRP A 168 -7.43 -3.27 -18.67
C TRP A 168 -6.56 -2.04 -18.35
N GLU A 169 -5.77 -1.59 -19.32
CA GLU A 169 -4.98 -0.37 -19.22
C GLU A 169 -5.87 0.87 -19.21
N ALA A 170 -6.91 0.91 -20.06
CA ALA A 170 -7.85 2.01 -20.14
C ALA A 170 -8.65 2.26 -18.84
N ILE A 171 -8.95 1.21 -18.06
CA ILE A 171 -9.64 1.32 -16.76
C ILE A 171 -8.77 2.04 -15.70
N GLY A 172 -7.44 1.95 -15.80
CA GLY A 172 -6.56 2.61 -14.84
C GLY A 172 -6.35 1.85 -13.53
N ARG A 173 -6.30 2.57 -12.40
CA ARG A 173 -5.88 2.02 -11.10
C ARG A 173 -7.04 1.45 -10.29
N VAL A 174 -6.72 0.47 -9.43
CA VAL A 174 -7.64 -0.18 -8.49
C VAL A 174 -7.16 0.02 -7.05
N PRO A 175 -7.96 -0.32 -6.02
CA PRO A 175 -7.57 -0.17 -4.63
C PRO A 175 -6.27 -0.92 -4.33
N ARG A 176 -5.37 -0.31 -3.56
CA ARG A 176 -4.00 -0.81 -3.34
C ARG A 176 -3.96 -2.24 -2.80
N ASN A 177 -4.94 -2.63 -1.99
CA ASN A 177 -5.08 -3.99 -1.45
C ASN A 177 -5.47 -5.04 -2.51
N SER A 178 -6.07 -4.62 -3.63
CA SER A 178 -6.55 -5.49 -4.70
C SER A 178 -5.60 -5.62 -5.88
N VAL A 179 -4.68 -4.66 -6.08
CA VAL A 179 -3.70 -4.63 -7.19
C VAL A 179 -3.04 -6.00 -7.39
N ARG A 180 -2.40 -6.54 -6.34
CA ARG A 180 -1.68 -7.80 -6.44
C ARG A 180 -2.57 -8.98 -6.85
N ARG A 181 -3.79 -9.04 -6.32
CA ARG A 181 -4.73 -10.13 -6.63
C ARG A 181 -5.14 -10.08 -8.10
N VAL A 182 -5.58 -8.92 -8.57
CA VAL A 182 -6.12 -8.79 -9.92
C VAL A 182 -5.04 -8.99 -10.99
N GLU A 183 -3.81 -8.52 -10.75
CA GLU A 183 -2.67 -8.74 -11.64
C GLU A 183 -2.26 -10.22 -11.69
N GLN A 184 -2.25 -10.91 -10.55
CA GLN A 184 -1.93 -12.33 -10.49
C GLN A 184 -2.93 -13.19 -11.27
N GLU A 185 -4.23 -12.88 -11.16
CA GLU A 185 -5.26 -13.60 -11.90
C GLU A 185 -5.12 -13.42 -13.41
N LEU A 186 -4.89 -12.19 -13.89
CA LEU A 186 -4.64 -11.92 -15.30
C LEU A 186 -3.37 -12.63 -15.78
N ARG A 187 -2.30 -12.58 -14.99
CA ARG A 187 -1.02 -13.24 -15.33
C ARG A 187 -1.16 -14.75 -15.47
N LYS A 188 -1.98 -15.41 -14.63
CA LYS A 188 -2.23 -16.85 -14.78
C LYS A 188 -2.81 -17.18 -16.15
N VAL A 189 -3.77 -16.40 -16.64
CA VAL A 189 -4.35 -16.59 -17.98
C VAL A 189 -3.29 -16.40 -19.07
N GLN A 190 -2.46 -15.34 -18.94
CA GLN A 190 -1.34 -15.10 -19.86
C GLN A 190 -0.37 -16.28 -19.88
N ASP A 191 0.01 -16.79 -18.71
CA ASP A 191 0.93 -17.91 -18.56
C ASP A 191 0.37 -19.19 -19.20
N GLU A 192 -0.93 -19.47 -19.06
CA GLU A 192 -1.58 -20.63 -19.71
C GLU A 192 -1.60 -20.51 -21.24
N ILE A 193 -1.87 -19.33 -21.80
CA ILE A 193 -1.78 -19.10 -23.24
C ILE A 193 -0.34 -19.30 -23.72
N HIS A 194 0.65 -18.76 -22.98
CA HIS A 194 2.07 -18.94 -23.29
C HIS A 194 2.49 -20.41 -23.23
N ARG A 195 1.98 -21.17 -22.25
CA ARG A 195 2.22 -22.62 -22.14
C ARG A 195 1.64 -23.37 -23.32
N ALA A 196 0.42 -23.06 -23.75
CA ALA A 196 -0.21 -23.67 -24.91
C ALA A 196 0.57 -23.38 -26.20
N GLU A 197 1.04 -22.14 -26.38
CA GLU A 197 1.89 -21.72 -27.50
C GLU A 197 3.23 -22.47 -27.51
N ASN A 198 3.90 -22.52 -26.37
CA ASN A 198 5.16 -23.24 -26.24
C ASN A 198 4.97 -24.76 -26.48
N ALA A 199 3.89 -25.36 -25.99
CA ALA A 199 3.59 -26.77 -26.23
C ALA A 199 3.37 -27.05 -27.72
N LYS A 200 2.62 -26.19 -28.43
CA LYS A 200 2.46 -26.29 -29.89
C LYS A 200 3.79 -26.14 -30.61
N TRP A 201 4.60 -25.14 -30.25
CA TRP A 201 5.92 -24.93 -30.85
C TRP A 201 6.87 -26.11 -30.64
N GLN A 202 6.88 -26.71 -29.44
CA GLN A 202 7.71 -27.88 -29.12
C GLN A 202 7.33 -29.12 -29.95
N LYS A 203 6.04 -29.31 -30.26
CA LYS A 203 5.58 -30.36 -31.18
C LYS A 203 5.99 -30.07 -32.63
N THR A 204 5.96 -28.80 -33.04
CA THR A 204 6.32 -28.37 -34.39
C THR A 204 7.77 -27.91 -34.53
N ASP A 205 8.66 -28.26 -33.58
CA ASP A 205 10.04 -27.78 -33.54
C ASP A 205 10.77 -28.21 -34.84
N PRO A 206 11.14 -27.25 -35.72
CA PRO A 206 11.75 -27.56 -37.01
C PRO A 206 13.05 -28.35 -36.87
N ALA A 207 13.80 -28.16 -35.78
CA ALA A 207 15.05 -28.88 -35.56
C ALA A 207 14.78 -30.34 -35.14
N LYS A 208 13.73 -30.61 -34.36
CA LYS A 208 13.32 -32.00 -34.05
C LYS A 208 12.76 -32.69 -35.28
N GLN A 209 11.92 -32.01 -36.05
CA GLN A 209 11.40 -32.53 -37.32
C GLN A 209 12.54 -32.79 -38.33
N ALA A 210 13.51 -31.88 -38.46
CA ALA A 210 14.66 -32.08 -39.33
C ALA A 210 15.56 -33.24 -38.88
N ARG A 211 15.80 -33.41 -37.57
CA ARG A 211 16.56 -34.57 -37.05
C ARG A 211 15.81 -35.88 -37.29
N ALA A 212 14.51 -35.93 -37.04
CA ALA A 212 13.68 -37.10 -37.32
C ALA A 212 13.68 -37.45 -38.80
N ASN A 213 13.50 -36.46 -39.68
CA ASN A 213 13.56 -36.64 -41.13
C ASN A 213 14.94 -37.10 -41.59
N SER A 214 16.03 -36.51 -41.07
CA SER A 214 17.40 -36.93 -41.40
C SER A 214 17.68 -38.37 -40.97
N MET A 215 17.17 -38.80 -39.81
CA MET A 215 17.33 -40.17 -39.32
C MET A 215 16.53 -41.17 -40.16
N LEU A 216 15.33 -40.78 -40.61
CA LEU A 216 14.52 -41.56 -41.55
C LEU A 216 15.24 -41.73 -42.90
N THR A 217 15.81 -40.66 -43.46
CA THR A 217 16.57 -40.74 -44.72
C THR A 217 17.78 -41.67 -44.59
N GLN A 218 18.57 -41.57 -43.51
CA GLN A 218 19.70 -42.47 -43.27
C GLN A 218 19.29 -43.95 -43.15
N LEU A 219 18.09 -44.20 -42.63
CA LEU A 219 17.52 -45.53 -42.51
C LEU A 219 17.10 -46.10 -43.86
N GLU A 220 16.44 -45.27 -44.68
CA GLU A 220 16.03 -45.62 -46.04
C GLU A 220 17.24 -45.89 -46.93
N ASP A 221 18.29 -45.07 -46.84
CA ASP A 221 19.56 -45.28 -47.54
C ASP A 221 20.24 -46.59 -47.12
N ALA A 222 20.24 -46.90 -45.82
CA ALA A 222 20.81 -48.15 -45.31
C ALA A 222 20.02 -49.38 -45.79
N ILE A 223 18.69 -49.29 -45.87
CA ILE A 223 17.83 -50.33 -46.42
C ILE A 223 18.13 -50.53 -47.91
N ALA A 224 18.24 -49.46 -48.69
CA ALA A 224 18.60 -49.55 -50.11
C ALA A 224 19.96 -50.24 -50.33
N GLY A 225 20.95 -49.96 -49.46
CA GLY A 225 22.23 -50.66 -49.46
C GLY A 225 22.08 -52.16 -49.17
N LEU A 226 21.29 -52.53 -48.15
CA LEU A 226 21.02 -53.92 -47.79
C LEU A 226 20.25 -54.68 -48.88
N GLU A 227 19.34 -54.01 -49.61
CA GLU A 227 18.65 -54.59 -50.77
C GLU A 227 19.62 -54.87 -51.92
N ALA A 228 20.57 -53.96 -52.18
CA ALA A 228 21.61 -54.18 -53.18
C ALA A 228 22.56 -55.33 -52.81
N ASP A 229 22.87 -55.49 -51.52
CA ASP A 229 23.71 -56.59 -51.03
C ASP A 229 22.98 -57.94 -51.05
N LEU A 230 21.68 -57.95 -50.76
CA LEU A 230 20.82 -59.13 -50.94
C LEU A 230 20.82 -59.57 -52.40
N ALA A 231 20.60 -58.64 -53.35
CA ALA A 231 20.61 -58.96 -54.78
C ALA A 231 21.95 -59.54 -55.26
N LYS A 232 23.09 -59.02 -54.76
CA LYS A 232 24.42 -59.60 -55.04
C LYS A 232 24.59 -60.98 -54.42
N ALA A 233 24.09 -61.19 -53.20
CA ALA A 233 24.15 -62.49 -52.53
C ALA A 233 23.32 -63.54 -53.29
N GLU A 234 22.14 -63.17 -53.78
CA GLU A 234 21.28 -63.99 -54.63
C GLU A 234 21.98 -64.37 -55.94
N ALA A 235 22.62 -63.41 -56.62
CA ALA A 235 23.40 -63.67 -57.84
C ALA A 235 24.59 -64.61 -57.62
N SER A 236 25.14 -64.68 -56.39
CA SER A 236 26.25 -65.58 -56.04
C SER A 236 25.81 -67.02 -55.74
N GLY A 237 24.51 -67.29 -55.58
CA GLY A 237 23.95 -68.62 -55.27
C GLY A 237 24.30 -69.18 -53.89
N ASN A 238 24.91 -68.38 -53.00
CA ASN A 238 25.32 -68.83 -51.67
C ASN A 238 24.19 -68.65 -50.65
N ALA A 239 23.49 -69.75 -50.33
CA ALA A 239 22.34 -69.77 -49.41
C ALA A 239 22.62 -69.14 -48.03
N GLN A 240 23.83 -69.33 -47.49
CA GLN A 240 24.22 -68.77 -46.19
C GLN A 240 24.34 -67.23 -46.24
N LYS A 241 24.86 -66.69 -47.36
CA LYS A 241 24.99 -65.24 -47.57
C LYS A 241 23.63 -64.59 -47.82
N ILE A 242 22.76 -65.23 -48.59
CA ILE A 242 21.39 -64.77 -48.86
C ILE A 242 20.61 -64.67 -47.55
N LYS A 243 20.62 -65.74 -46.73
CA LYS A 243 19.91 -65.75 -45.45
C LYS A 243 20.37 -64.63 -44.52
N LYS A 244 21.68 -64.39 -44.41
CA LYS A 244 22.23 -63.31 -43.57
C LYS A 244 21.86 -61.92 -44.08
N ALA A 245 21.89 -61.69 -45.39
CA ALA A 245 21.51 -60.42 -45.99
C ALA A 245 20.01 -60.14 -45.79
N GLN A 246 19.17 -61.17 -45.94
CA GLN A 246 17.73 -61.10 -45.71
C GLN A 246 17.40 -60.77 -44.25
N GLU A 247 18.00 -61.49 -43.29
CA GLU A 247 17.80 -61.22 -41.85
C GLU A 247 18.20 -59.79 -41.46
N ALA A 248 19.30 -59.27 -42.03
CA ALA A 248 19.76 -57.90 -41.79
C ALA A 248 18.80 -56.85 -42.39
N LEU A 249 18.30 -57.11 -43.60
CA LEU A 249 17.31 -56.26 -44.27
C LEU A 249 15.99 -56.21 -43.48
N ASP A 250 15.48 -57.36 -43.07
CA ASP A 250 14.22 -57.47 -42.32
C ASP A 250 14.31 -56.77 -40.96
N ALA A 251 15.43 -56.92 -40.26
CA ALA A 251 15.67 -56.20 -39.00
C ALA A 251 15.69 -54.68 -39.20
N ARG A 252 16.31 -54.19 -40.30
CA ARG A 252 16.37 -52.75 -40.60
C ARG A 252 15.02 -52.19 -41.04
N LYS A 253 14.23 -52.95 -41.80
CA LYS A 253 12.85 -52.61 -42.18
C LYS A 253 11.92 -52.56 -40.97
N GLN A 254 12.02 -53.51 -40.04
CA GLN A 254 11.27 -53.45 -38.77
C GLN A 254 11.63 -52.21 -37.95
N TRP A 255 12.90 -51.81 -37.94
CA TRP A 255 13.33 -50.61 -37.23
C TRP A 255 12.81 -49.32 -37.89
N LEU A 256 12.72 -49.28 -39.22
CA LEU A 256 12.09 -48.17 -39.95
C LEU A 256 10.60 -48.05 -39.62
N GLU A 257 9.86 -49.17 -39.61
CA GLU A 257 8.44 -49.20 -39.27
C GLU A 257 8.19 -48.71 -37.84
N THR A 258 8.99 -49.17 -36.88
CA THR A 258 8.89 -48.68 -35.49
C THR A 258 9.21 -47.20 -35.36
N LEU A 259 10.21 -46.70 -36.10
CA LEU A 259 10.53 -45.27 -36.10
C LEU A 259 9.40 -44.44 -36.73
N LYS A 260 8.85 -44.87 -37.87
CA LYS A 260 7.71 -44.21 -38.54
C LYS A 260 6.47 -44.16 -37.63
N ALA A 261 6.13 -45.29 -36.99
CA ALA A 261 5.03 -45.36 -36.02
C ALA A 261 5.24 -44.40 -34.84
N SER A 262 6.44 -44.37 -34.26
CA SER A 262 6.76 -43.45 -33.15
C SER A 262 6.69 -41.98 -33.59
N SER A 263 7.20 -41.64 -34.78
CA SER A 263 7.17 -40.27 -35.31
C SER A 263 5.76 -39.75 -35.58
N ALA A 264 4.83 -40.64 -35.97
CA ALA A 264 3.42 -40.32 -36.17
C ALA A 264 2.70 -40.05 -34.84
N GLU A 265 3.06 -40.76 -33.77
CA GLU A 265 2.56 -40.50 -32.41
C GLU A 265 3.11 -39.19 -31.80
N PHE A 266 4.35 -38.81 -32.12
CA PHE A 266 4.93 -37.54 -31.65
C PHE A 266 4.46 -36.31 -32.47
N GLY A 267 3.83 -36.51 -33.62
CA GLY A 267 3.34 -35.46 -34.53
C GLY A 267 1.87 -35.05 -34.35
N ALA A 268 1.05 -35.82 -33.61
CA ALA A 268 -0.34 -35.50 -33.27
C ALA A 268 -0.46 -34.81 -31.89
#